data_AF-A0A2T4UWY7-F1
#
_entry.id   AF-A0A2T4UWY7-F1
#
_cell.length_a   1.000
_cell.length_b   1.000
_cell.length_c   1.000
_cell.angle_alpha   90.00
_cell.angle_beta   90.00
_cell.angle_gamma   90.00
#
_symmetry.space_group_name_H-M   'P 1'
#
loop_
_entity.id
_entity.type
_entity.pdbx_description
1 polymer ?
#
loop_
_entity_poly.entity_id
_entity_poly.type
_entity_poly.pdbx_seq_one_letter_code
_entity_poly.pdbx_strand_id
1 'polypeptide(L)'
;MGRSHAVSGALAWSVATSVPAIAGPLGVADLPLDIRLVGLGVAAGWALAPDADHARATISRSAPGASILTATAGRISGGHRHGMHSLLAVAVVWYLVPVLTAVRFPLPPLGTVSLAALLTLPALAFAAKATRTARSWPLAWAVAAVVTGLLIGLADGSWAWLRVAATLGYFVHIAGDALTTEGINWLWPLRIRAPRAVRRIPVLRRLWTSGGYAALPVLGSAGSWRETILYWLMSAATTALTAALLVSELLPA
;
A
#
# COMPACT_ATOMS: atom_id res chain seq x y z
N MET A 1 -2.90 13.59 -4.26
CA MET A 1 -1.87 12.60 -3.89
C MET A 1 -2.52 11.24 -3.75
N GLY A 2 -1.78 10.18 -4.07
CA GLY A 2 -2.26 8.79 -3.96
C GLY A 2 -2.23 7.98 -5.25
N ARG A 3 -2.19 8.57 -6.45
CA ARG A 3 -2.11 7.77 -7.69
C ARG A 3 -0.76 7.08 -7.86
N SER A 4 0.31 7.86 -7.70
CA SER A 4 1.69 7.39 -7.70
C SER A 4 1.90 6.29 -6.67
N HIS A 5 1.43 6.49 -5.43
CA HIS A 5 1.50 5.49 -4.37
C HIS A 5 0.64 4.24 -4.66
N ALA A 6 -0.59 4.39 -5.14
CA ALA A 6 -1.41 3.24 -5.51
C ALA A 6 -0.76 2.41 -6.63
N VAL A 7 -0.22 3.06 -7.65
CA VAL A 7 0.48 2.37 -8.75
C VAL A 7 1.80 1.76 -8.26
N SER A 8 2.53 2.37 -7.34
CA SER A 8 3.73 1.75 -6.77
C SER A 8 3.39 0.49 -5.96
N GLY A 9 2.27 0.50 -5.23
CA GLY A 9 1.73 -0.69 -4.55
C GLY A 9 1.40 -1.82 -5.53
N ALA A 10 0.67 -1.50 -6.61
CA ALA A 10 0.36 -2.49 -7.66
C ALA A 10 1.64 -3.06 -8.30
N LEU A 11 2.60 -2.20 -8.65
CA LEU A 11 3.87 -2.62 -9.25
C LEU A 11 4.67 -3.53 -8.32
N ALA A 12 4.74 -3.18 -7.03
CA ALA A 12 5.46 -3.98 -6.04
C ALA A 12 4.87 -5.39 -5.93
N TRP A 13 3.54 -5.49 -5.96
CA TRP A 13 2.86 -6.77 -6.01
C TRP A 13 3.16 -7.54 -7.29
N SER A 14 3.05 -6.91 -8.47
CA SER A 14 3.39 -7.55 -9.75
C SER A 14 4.80 -8.13 -9.73
N VAL A 15 5.79 -7.35 -9.27
CA VAL A 15 7.18 -7.80 -9.18
C VAL A 15 7.30 -8.96 -8.17
N ALA A 16 6.65 -8.86 -7.01
CA ALA A 16 6.71 -9.89 -5.99
C ALA A 16 6.12 -11.23 -6.45
N THR A 17 5.09 -11.22 -7.29
CA THR A 17 4.48 -12.45 -7.82
C THR A 17 5.11 -12.96 -9.11
N SER A 18 5.79 -12.10 -9.89
CA SER A 18 6.33 -12.47 -11.20
C SER A 18 7.82 -12.79 -11.20
N VAL A 19 8.57 -12.42 -10.16
CA VAL A 19 10.02 -12.71 -10.05
C VAL A 19 10.20 -13.92 -9.11
N PRO A 20 10.59 -15.11 -9.60
CA PRO A 20 10.66 -16.33 -8.79
C PRO A 20 11.54 -16.20 -7.54
N ALA A 21 12.68 -15.49 -7.66
CA ALA A 21 13.60 -15.23 -6.55
C ALA A 21 12.98 -14.38 -5.41
N ILE A 22 11.88 -13.66 -5.69
CA ILE A 22 11.11 -12.88 -4.71
C ILE A 22 9.86 -13.67 -4.28
N ALA A 23 9.16 -14.27 -5.24
CA ALA A 23 7.89 -14.95 -5.02
C ALA A 23 8.01 -16.16 -4.09
N GLY A 24 9.06 -16.96 -4.25
CA GLY A 24 9.32 -18.16 -3.45
C GLY A 24 9.48 -17.84 -1.95
N PRO A 25 10.44 -16.99 -1.55
CA PRO A 25 10.63 -16.60 -0.16
C PRO A 25 9.42 -15.92 0.50
N LEU A 26 8.59 -15.24 -0.29
CA LEU A 26 7.36 -14.60 0.19
C LEU A 26 6.16 -15.56 0.24
N GLY A 27 6.28 -16.80 -0.26
CA GLY A 27 5.19 -17.77 -0.30
C GLY A 27 4.06 -17.37 -1.25
N VAL A 28 4.38 -16.66 -2.33
CA VAL A 28 3.41 -16.17 -3.33
C VAL A 28 3.70 -16.69 -4.76
N ALA A 29 4.61 -17.66 -4.89
CA ALA A 29 5.03 -18.23 -6.18
C ALA A 29 3.93 -18.99 -6.91
N ASP A 30 3.05 -19.67 -6.17
CA ASP A 30 2.04 -20.59 -6.72
C ASP A 30 0.61 -20.03 -6.59
N LEU A 31 0.47 -18.71 -6.43
CA LEU A 31 -0.85 -18.10 -6.37
C LEU A 31 -1.58 -18.27 -7.71
N PRO A 32 -2.89 -18.59 -7.70
CA PRO A 32 -3.68 -18.64 -8.92
C PRO A 32 -3.84 -17.23 -9.52
N LEU A 33 -4.12 -17.18 -10.83
CA LEU A 33 -4.16 -15.94 -11.60
C LEU A 33 -5.11 -14.90 -11.00
N ASP A 34 -6.30 -15.31 -10.57
CA ASP A 34 -7.30 -14.45 -9.96
C ASP A 34 -6.79 -13.75 -8.68
N ILE A 35 -6.08 -14.48 -7.81
CA ILE A 35 -5.48 -13.92 -6.59
C ILE A 35 -4.32 -12.97 -6.93
N ARG A 36 -3.51 -13.30 -7.95
CA ARG A 36 -2.47 -12.37 -8.44
C ARG A 36 -3.09 -11.07 -8.96
N LEU A 37 -4.19 -11.14 -9.69
CA LEU A 37 -4.88 -9.95 -10.22
C LEU A 37 -5.56 -9.14 -9.11
N VAL A 38 -6.27 -9.78 -8.18
CA VAL A 38 -6.89 -9.12 -7.03
C VAL A 38 -5.84 -8.48 -6.13
N GLY A 39 -4.70 -9.15 -5.95
CA GLY A 39 -3.57 -8.65 -5.18
C GLY A 39 -2.99 -7.32 -5.70
N LEU A 40 -3.09 -7.04 -7.01
CA LEU A 40 -2.73 -5.72 -7.57
C LEU A 40 -3.56 -4.61 -6.92
N GLY A 41 -4.88 -4.81 -6.85
CA GLY A 41 -5.80 -3.86 -6.26
C GLY A 41 -5.64 -3.76 -4.75
N VAL A 42 -5.42 -4.89 -4.07
CA VAL A 42 -5.20 -4.90 -2.62
C VAL A 42 -3.92 -4.16 -2.25
N ALA A 43 -2.79 -4.46 -2.91
CA ALA A 43 -1.53 -3.77 -2.65
C ALA A 43 -1.60 -2.27 -3.00
N ALA A 44 -2.27 -1.91 -4.10
CA ALA A 44 -2.54 -0.51 -4.45
C ALA A 44 -3.37 0.23 -3.39
N GLY A 45 -4.36 -0.45 -2.81
CA GLY A 45 -5.19 0.09 -1.74
C GLY A 45 -4.43 0.30 -0.44
N TRP A 46 -3.64 -0.71 -0.05
CA TRP A 46 -2.81 -0.66 1.15
C TRP A 46 -1.67 0.35 1.05
N ALA A 47 -1.21 0.68 -0.16
CA ALA A 47 -0.32 1.81 -0.37
C ALA A 47 -0.95 3.16 0.00
N LEU A 48 -2.27 3.28 0.18
CA LEU A 48 -2.88 4.51 0.69
C LEU A 48 -3.05 4.53 2.21
N ALA A 49 -2.84 3.40 2.87
CA ALA A 49 -3.06 3.27 4.31
C ALA A 49 -2.14 4.15 5.17
N PRO A 50 -0.85 4.40 4.81
CA PRO A 50 -0.01 5.31 5.59
C PRO A 50 -0.60 6.73 5.68
N ASP A 51 -1.21 7.23 4.61
CA ASP A 51 -1.87 8.55 4.57
C ASP A 51 -3.20 8.59 5.34
N ALA A 52 -3.58 7.49 6.01
CA ALA A 52 -4.73 7.43 6.91
C ALA A 52 -4.48 8.16 8.24
N ASP A 53 -3.48 9.03 8.29
CA ASP A 53 -3.15 9.93 9.40
C ASP A 53 -3.50 11.39 9.11
N HIS A 54 -4.06 11.68 7.92
CA HIS A 54 -4.32 13.05 7.50
C HIS A 54 -5.80 13.28 7.16
N ALA A 55 -6.48 14.15 7.92
CA ALA A 55 -7.92 14.44 7.78
C ALA A 55 -8.35 14.93 6.38
N ARG A 56 -7.40 15.42 5.57
CA ARG A 56 -7.65 15.89 4.20
C ARG A 56 -7.21 14.91 3.11
N ALA A 57 -6.63 13.76 3.49
CA ALA A 57 -6.26 12.70 2.56
C ALA A 57 -7.47 12.23 1.73
N THR A 58 -7.19 11.62 0.58
CA THR A 58 -8.23 11.08 -0.30
C THR A 58 -9.15 10.13 0.47
N ILE A 59 -8.56 9.21 1.23
CA ILE A 59 -9.27 8.18 2.00
C ILE A 59 -10.08 8.73 3.18
N SER A 60 -9.78 9.94 3.66
CA SER A 60 -10.56 10.64 4.70
C SER A 60 -11.95 11.06 4.23
N ARG A 61 -12.20 10.99 2.92
CA ARG A 61 -13.52 11.21 2.29
C ARG A 61 -14.19 9.92 1.86
N SER A 62 -13.67 8.75 2.27
CA SER A 62 -14.13 7.46 1.76
C SER A 62 -15.49 7.03 2.28
N ALA A 63 -15.84 7.40 3.50
CA ALA A 63 -17.08 7.06 4.16
C ALA A 63 -17.43 8.11 5.23
N PRO A 64 -18.69 8.16 5.70
CA PRO A 64 -19.04 8.93 6.89
C PRO A 64 -18.11 8.61 8.07
N GLY A 65 -17.59 9.64 8.74
CA GLY A 65 -16.67 9.47 9.88
C GLY A 65 -15.22 9.14 9.52
N ALA A 66 -14.88 8.84 8.26
CA ALA A 66 -13.51 8.50 7.86
C ALA A 66 -12.50 9.60 8.20
N SER A 67 -12.88 10.88 8.08
CA SER A 67 -12.03 12.01 8.45
C SER A 67 -11.73 12.10 9.94
N ILE A 68 -12.64 11.62 10.80
CA ILE A 68 -12.45 11.56 12.26
C ILE A 68 -11.44 10.46 12.59
N LEU A 69 -11.59 9.29 11.95
CA LEU A 69 -10.67 8.17 12.12
C LEU A 69 -9.25 8.57 11.70
N THR A 70 -9.10 9.20 10.53
CA THR A 70 -7.77 9.62 10.06
C THR A 70 -7.19 10.76 10.88
N ALA A 71 -8.00 11.71 11.35
CA ALA A 71 -7.54 12.74 12.29
C ALA A 71 -7.07 12.13 13.62
N THR A 72 -7.78 11.10 14.11
CA THR A 72 -7.45 10.41 15.36
C THR A 72 -6.17 9.61 15.21
N ALA A 73 -6.05 8.84 14.13
CA ALA A 73 -4.84 8.14 13.76
C ALA A 73 -3.64 9.10 13.69
N GLY A 74 -3.81 10.26 13.03
CA GLY A 74 -2.80 11.32 13.01
C GLY A 74 -2.42 11.84 14.39
N ARG A 75 -3.38 12.05 15.29
CA ARG A 75 -3.07 12.49 16.66
C ARG A 75 -2.26 11.43 17.43
N ILE A 76 -2.65 10.16 17.32
CA ILE A 76 -1.98 9.05 18.01
C ILE A 76 -0.58 8.79 17.43
N SER A 77 -0.44 8.91 16.11
CA SER A 77 0.84 8.69 15.41
C SER A 77 1.81 9.88 15.51
N GLY A 78 1.39 11.01 16.07
CA GLY A 78 2.21 12.23 16.19
C GLY A 78 2.17 13.16 14.98
N GLY A 79 1.20 12.97 14.08
CA GLY A 79 0.92 13.79 12.90
C GLY A 79 1.22 13.06 11.59
N HIS A 80 1.06 13.77 10.48
CA HIS A 80 1.41 13.24 9.15
C HIS A 80 2.91 12.97 9.05
N ARG A 81 3.31 11.88 8.37
CA ARG A 81 4.72 11.45 8.21
C ARG A 81 5.44 11.08 9.51
N HIS A 82 4.69 10.63 10.52
CA HIS A 82 5.24 10.17 11.79
C HIS A 82 5.00 8.67 11.96
N GLY A 83 4.17 8.24 12.92
CA GLY A 83 4.01 6.83 13.25
C GLY A 83 3.53 5.97 12.09
N MET A 84 2.58 6.44 11.28
CA MET A 84 2.11 5.72 10.09
C MET A 84 3.16 5.65 8.96
N HIS A 85 4.23 6.44 9.02
CA HIS A 85 5.30 6.44 8.01
C HIS A 85 6.62 5.95 8.60
N SER A 86 6.54 4.85 9.37
CA SER A 86 7.67 4.28 10.10
C SER A 86 7.82 2.78 9.85
N LEU A 87 9.02 2.24 10.13
CA LEU A 87 9.24 0.78 10.12
C LEU A 87 8.42 0.06 11.17
N LEU A 88 8.10 0.74 12.29
CA LEU A 88 7.22 0.19 13.30
C LEU A 88 5.83 -0.07 12.72
N ALA A 89 5.26 0.86 11.95
CA ALA A 89 3.98 0.64 11.30
C ALA A 89 4.00 -0.49 10.27
N VAL A 90 5.09 -0.63 9.49
CA VAL A 90 5.28 -1.76 8.58
C VAL A 90 5.29 -3.09 9.35
N ALA A 91 6.03 -3.16 10.46
CA ALA A 91 6.07 -4.33 11.32
C ALA A 91 4.68 -4.64 11.90
N VAL A 92 3.94 -3.61 12.35
CA VAL A 92 2.56 -3.77 12.81
C VAL A 92 1.69 -4.38 11.72
N VAL A 93 1.72 -3.88 10.49
CA VAL A 93 0.95 -4.47 9.38
C VAL A 93 1.35 -5.93 9.13
N TRP A 94 2.65 -6.23 9.09
CA TRP A 94 3.16 -7.58 8.86
C TRP A 94 2.66 -8.61 9.89
N TYR A 95 2.63 -8.23 11.17
CA TYR A 95 2.17 -9.12 12.25
C TYR A 95 0.66 -9.07 12.51
N LEU A 96 0.01 -7.94 12.23
CA LEU A 96 -1.42 -7.77 12.47
C LEU A 96 -2.26 -8.53 11.44
N VAL A 97 -1.92 -8.48 10.15
CA VAL A 97 -2.71 -9.14 9.10
C VAL A 97 -2.92 -10.65 9.39
N PRO A 98 -1.90 -11.42 9.81
CA PRO A 98 -2.06 -12.82 10.23
C PRO A 98 -3.01 -13.01 11.41
N VAL A 99 -2.95 -12.14 12.41
CA VAL A 99 -3.87 -12.17 13.55
C VAL A 99 -5.30 -11.96 13.07
N LEU A 100 -5.53 -10.97 12.20
CA LEU A 100 -6.84 -10.72 11.61
C LEU A 100 -7.29 -11.86 10.68
N THR A 101 -6.36 -12.59 10.07
CA THR A 101 -6.66 -13.79 9.29
C THR A 101 -7.19 -14.94 10.17
N ALA A 102 -6.69 -15.04 11.41
CA ALA A 102 -7.12 -16.04 12.37
C ALA A 102 -8.48 -15.71 13.00
N VAL A 103 -8.85 -14.43 13.09
CA VAL A 103 -10.17 -14.00 13.56
C VAL A 103 -11.22 -14.33 12.50
N ARG A 104 -12.07 -15.31 12.79
CA ARG A 104 -13.11 -15.81 11.87
C ARG A 104 -14.48 -15.77 12.52
N PHE A 105 -15.51 -15.49 11.73
CA PHE A 105 -16.89 -15.44 12.18
C PHE A 105 -17.87 -15.80 11.05
N PRO A 106 -19.07 -16.30 11.38
CA PRO A 106 -20.09 -16.57 10.38
C PRO A 106 -20.66 -15.27 9.80
N LEU A 107 -20.77 -15.21 8.48
CA LEU A 107 -21.36 -14.10 7.73
C LEU A 107 -22.27 -14.65 6.62
N PRO A 108 -23.57 -14.92 6.90
CA PRO A 108 -24.49 -15.40 5.89
C PRO A 108 -24.68 -14.41 4.72
N PRO A 109 -24.75 -14.88 3.45
CA PRO A 109 -24.67 -16.27 3.00
C PRO A 109 -23.25 -16.77 2.72
N LEU A 110 -22.20 -15.97 2.96
CA LEU A 110 -20.80 -16.25 2.61
C LEU A 110 -20.11 -17.30 3.51
N GLY A 111 -20.82 -17.88 4.49
CA GLY A 111 -20.24 -18.87 5.40
C GLY A 111 -19.29 -18.24 6.43
N THR A 112 -18.21 -18.93 6.78
CA THR A 112 -17.24 -18.45 7.78
C THR A 112 -16.18 -17.58 7.10
N VAL A 113 -16.08 -16.32 7.51
CA VAL A 113 -15.21 -15.31 6.90
C VAL A 113 -14.13 -14.87 7.88
N SER A 114 -12.92 -14.65 7.36
CA SER A 114 -11.80 -14.05 8.08
C SER A 114 -11.93 -12.53 8.13
N LEU A 115 -11.58 -11.91 9.25
CA LEU A 115 -11.58 -10.45 9.36
C LEU A 115 -10.58 -9.80 8.39
N ALA A 116 -9.43 -10.43 8.14
CA ALA A 116 -8.49 -9.96 7.11
C ALA A 116 -9.08 -9.99 5.71
N ALA A 117 -9.92 -10.99 5.39
CA ALA A 117 -10.60 -11.08 4.10
C ALA A 117 -11.50 -9.85 3.87
N LEU A 118 -12.20 -9.38 4.92
CA LEU A 118 -12.98 -8.15 4.81
C LEU A 118 -12.14 -6.90 4.56
N LEU A 119 -10.85 -6.90 4.88
CA LEU A 119 -9.95 -5.77 4.60
C LEU A 119 -9.63 -5.61 3.11
N THR A 120 -9.95 -6.59 2.27
CA THR A 120 -9.86 -6.39 0.81
C THR A 120 -10.88 -5.38 0.32
N LEU A 121 -12.02 -5.25 0.99
CA LEU A 121 -13.07 -4.30 0.63
C LEU A 121 -12.59 -2.84 0.65
N PRO A 122 -12.11 -2.28 1.79
CA PRO A 122 -11.56 -0.93 1.80
C PRO A 122 -10.33 -0.80 0.89
N ALA A 123 -9.45 -1.80 0.84
CA ALA A 123 -8.27 -1.75 -0.04
C ALA A 123 -8.66 -1.58 -1.51
N LEU A 124 -9.57 -2.41 -2.02
CA LEU A 124 -10.05 -2.34 -3.39
C LEU A 124 -10.81 -1.04 -3.68
N ALA A 125 -11.62 -0.55 -2.74
CA ALA A 125 -12.31 0.72 -2.88
C ALA A 125 -11.32 1.89 -2.97
N PHE A 126 -10.28 1.87 -2.13
CA PHE A 126 -9.22 2.87 -2.10
C PHE A 126 -8.41 2.87 -3.41
N ALA A 127 -8.03 1.68 -3.88
CA ALA A 127 -7.34 1.51 -5.16
C ALA A 127 -8.19 2.07 -6.31
N ALA A 128 -9.43 1.60 -6.46
CA ALA A 128 -10.34 2.03 -7.52
C ALA A 128 -10.55 3.56 -7.52
N LYS A 129 -10.62 4.18 -6.33
CA LYS A 129 -10.76 5.63 -6.23
C LYS A 129 -9.47 6.37 -6.57
N ALA A 130 -8.32 5.89 -6.10
CA ALA A 130 -7.03 6.54 -6.31
C ALA A 130 -6.58 6.47 -7.78
N THR A 131 -6.75 5.33 -8.44
CA THR A 131 -6.44 5.16 -9.87
C THR A 131 -7.45 5.85 -10.78
N ARG A 132 -8.55 6.38 -10.23
CA ARG A 132 -9.70 6.96 -10.96
C ARG A 132 -10.46 5.96 -11.84
N THR A 133 -10.32 4.67 -11.59
CA THR A 133 -11.19 3.64 -12.19
C THR A 133 -12.65 3.86 -11.76
N ALA A 134 -12.87 4.25 -10.50
CA ALA A 134 -14.16 4.66 -9.99
C ALA A 134 -14.28 6.19 -9.86
N ARG A 135 -15.33 6.77 -10.49
CA ARG A 135 -15.59 8.22 -10.49
C ARG A 135 -16.05 8.73 -9.12
N SER A 136 -16.78 7.93 -8.34
CA SER A 136 -17.34 8.29 -7.03
C SER A 136 -16.97 7.26 -5.96
N TRP A 137 -17.05 7.65 -4.68
CA TRP A 137 -16.85 6.71 -3.57
C TRP A 137 -17.91 5.61 -3.50
N PRO A 138 -19.22 5.90 -3.68
CA PRO A 138 -20.23 4.85 -3.75
C PRO A 138 -19.94 3.81 -4.83
N LEU A 139 -19.52 4.25 -6.03
CA LEU A 139 -19.11 3.33 -7.09
C LEU A 139 -17.87 2.51 -6.71
N ALA A 140 -16.87 3.15 -6.09
CA ALA A 140 -15.67 2.45 -5.63
C ALA A 140 -15.99 1.35 -4.61
N TRP A 141 -16.84 1.65 -3.62
CA TRP A 141 -17.30 0.66 -2.64
C TRP A 141 -18.18 -0.42 -3.26
N ALA A 142 -19.08 -0.08 -4.19
CA ALA A 142 -19.92 -1.05 -4.86
C ALA A 142 -19.09 -2.07 -5.66
N VAL A 143 -18.13 -1.61 -6.47
CA VAL A 143 -17.22 -2.49 -7.21
C VAL A 143 -16.38 -3.33 -6.25
N ALA A 144 -15.82 -2.70 -5.21
CA ALA A 144 -15.02 -3.42 -4.21
C ALA A 144 -15.83 -4.46 -3.44
N ALA A 145 -17.12 -4.22 -3.17
CA ALA A 145 -18.03 -5.14 -2.51
C ALA A 145 -18.31 -6.37 -3.37
N VAL A 146 -18.54 -6.17 -4.67
CA VAL A 146 -18.70 -7.29 -5.61
C VAL A 146 -17.42 -8.14 -5.66
N VAL A 147 -16.26 -7.52 -5.87
CA VAL A 147 -14.98 -8.25 -5.96
C VAL A 147 -14.65 -8.95 -4.64
N THR A 148 -14.84 -8.30 -3.50
CA THR A 148 -14.59 -8.90 -2.19
C THR A 148 -15.56 -10.03 -1.88
N GLY A 149 -16.84 -9.87 -2.23
CA GLY A 149 -17.85 -10.94 -2.06
C GLY A 149 -17.53 -12.17 -2.90
N LEU A 150 -17.13 -11.97 -4.17
CA LEU A 150 -16.68 -13.06 -5.04
C LEU A 150 -15.41 -13.71 -4.49
N LEU A 151 -14.42 -12.91 -4.09
CA LEU A 151 -13.18 -13.40 -3.49
C LEU A 151 -13.45 -14.26 -2.26
N ILE A 152 -14.30 -13.81 -1.35
CA ILE A 152 -14.64 -14.57 -0.13
C ILE A 152 -15.45 -15.83 -0.46
N GLY A 153 -16.42 -15.73 -1.37
CA GLY A 153 -17.31 -16.84 -1.72
C GLY A 153 -16.64 -17.94 -2.56
N LEU A 154 -15.56 -17.61 -3.28
CA LEU A 154 -14.84 -18.54 -4.16
C LEU A 154 -13.47 -18.97 -3.62
N ALA A 155 -12.91 -18.26 -2.64
CA ALA A 155 -11.61 -18.62 -2.07
C ALA A 155 -11.69 -19.93 -1.28
N ASP A 156 -10.58 -20.66 -1.30
CA ASP A 156 -10.32 -21.87 -0.50
C ASP A 156 -10.13 -21.58 1.01
N GLY A 157 -10.25 -20.32 1.42
CA GLY A 157 -10.02 -19.84 2.78
C GLY A 157 -8.55 -19.51 3.10
N SER A 158 -7.64 -19.58 2.12
CA SER A 158 -6.25 -19.14 2.25
C SER A 158 -6.11 -17.63 2.06
N TRP A 159 -5.64 -16.96 3.11
CA TRP A 159 -5.45 -15.50 3.14
C TRP A 159 -4.01 -15.09 3.42
N ALA A 160 -3.05 -16.02 3.31
CA ALA A 160 -1.64 -15.75 3.63
C ALA A 160 -1.05 -14.64 2.75
N TRP A 161 -1.46 -14.60 1.48
CA TRP A 161 -1.07 -13.60 0.49
C TRP A 161 -1.44 -12.16 0.90
N LEU A 162 -2.50 -11.96 1.71
CA LEU A 162 -2.88 -10.63 2.20
C LEU A 162 -1.79 -9.99 3.03
N ARG A 163 -1.04 -10.77 3.82
CA ARG A 163 0.10 -10.27 4.59
C ARG A 163 1.11 -9.60 3.68
N VAL A 164 1.45 -10.28 2.58
CA VAL A 164 2.45 -9.82 1.62
C VAL A 164 1.92 -8.61 0.84
N ALA A 165 0.71 -8.70 0.27
CA ALA A 165 0.10 -7.61 -0.48
C ALA A 165 -0.05 -6.33 0.35
N ALA A 166 -0.57 -6.46 1.58
CA ALA A 166 -0.75 -5.33 2.48
C ALA A 166 0.57 -4.70 2.90
N THR A 167 1.54 -5.52 3.31
CA THR A 167 2.84 -5.01 3.79
C THR A 167 3.65 -4.40 2.66
N LEU A 168 3.67 -5.01 1.48
CA LEU A 168 4.37 -4.45 0.31
C LEU A 168 3.77 -3.11 -0.10
N GLY A 169 2.43 -3.03 -0.23
CA GLY A 169 1.73 -1.79 -0.54
C GLY A 169 2.06 -0.68 0.45
N TYR A 170 1.92 -0.97 1.74
CA TYR A 170 2.24 -0.03 2.82
C TYR A 170 3.71 0.41 2.78
N PHE A 171 4.64 -0.54 2.59
CA PHE A 171 6.07 -0.28 2.58
C PHE A 171 6.49 0.60 1.40
N VAL A 172 6.02 0.32 0.18
CA VAL A 172 6.44 1.11 -1.00
C VAL A 172 5.85 2.51 -1.02
N HIS A 173 4.75 2.76 -0.33
CA HIS A 173 4.29 4.13 -0.07
C HIS A 173 5.33 4.89 0.76
N ILE A 174 5.72 4.36 1.92
CA ILE A 174 6.64 5.06 2.83
C ILE A 174 8.04 5.17 2.23
N ALA A 175 8.48 4.17 1.45
CA ALA A 175 9.71 4.22 0.69
C ALA A 175 9.64 5.31 -0.40
N GLY A 176 8.52 5.43 -1.10
CA GLY A 176 8.28 6.52 -2.05
C GLY A 176 8.34 7.89 -1.40
N ASP A 177 7.75 8.03 -0.20
CA ASP A 177 7.83 9.26 0.60
C ASP A 177 9.26 9.59 1.05
N ALA A 178 10.07 8.57 1.36
CA ALA A 178 11.49 8.74 1.65
C ALA A 178 12.28 9.25 0.44
N LEU A 179 11.83 9.01 -0.80
CA LEU A 179 12.48 9.52 -2.03
C LEU A 179 12.16 11.00 -2.35
N THR A 180 11.31 11.64 -1.53
CA THR A 180 10.96 13.05 -1.66
C THR A 180 11.87 13.94 -0.81
N THR A 181 11.76 15.26 -0.95
CA THR A 181 12.44 16.23 -0.09
C THR A 181 11.95 16.27 1.35
N GLU A 182 10.71 15.83 1.61
CA GLU A 182 10.13 15.83 2.96
C GLU A 182 10.67 14.67 3.79
N GLY A 183 10.93 13.52 3.15
CA GLY A 183 11.43 12.33 3.81
C GLY A 183 10.45 11.73 4.82
N ILE A 184 10.93 10.78 5.61
CA ILE A 184 10.19 10.14 6.72
C ILE A 184 11.11 9.87 7.92
N ASN A 185 10.52 9.68 9.10
CA ASN A 185 11.23 9.14 10.25
C ASN A 185 11.01 7.63 10.36
N TRP A 186 11.90 6.84 9.76
CA TRP A 186 11.85 5.38 9.79
C TRP A 186 11.76 4.80 11.21
N LEU A 187 12.37 5.46 12.19
CA LEU A 187 12.55 4.94 13.55
C LEU A 187 11.56 5.51 14.56
N TRP A 188 10.49 6.19 14.10
CA TRP A 188 9.45 6.68 15.00
C TRP A 188 9.01 5.56 15.98
N PRO A 189 8.86 5.85 17.30
CA PRO A 189 8.86 7.17 17.93
C PRO A 189 10.24 7.75 18.24
N LEU A 190 11.32 7.00 18.04
CA LEU A 190 12.68 7.49 18.24
C LEU A 190 13.01 8.54 17.18
N ARG A 191 13.68 9.62 17.60
CA ARG A 191 14.14 10.71 16.71
C ARG A 191 15.64 10.86 16.80
N ILE A 192 16.36 10.25 15.87
CA ILE A 192 17.81 10.42 15.76
C ILE A 192 18.08 11.64 14.87
N ARG A 193 18.64 12.70 15.45
CA ARG A 193 18.95 13.93 14.72
C ARG A 193 20.33 13.84 14.06
N ALA A 194 20.47 14.44 12.88
CA ALA A 194 21.73 14.50 12.16
C ALA A 194 22.83 15.17 13.03
N PRO A 195 23.98 14.51 13.26
CA PRO A 195 25.12 15.10 13.96
C PRO A 195 25.57 16.40 13.29
N ARG A 196 26.09 17.36 14.06
CA ARG A 196 26.53 18.67 13.54
C ARG A 196 27.51 18.54 12.37
N ALA A 197 28.40 17.54 12.40
CA ALA A 197 29.35 17.26 11.32
C ALA A 197 28.65 16.89 10.01
N VAL A 198 27.65 15.99 10.05
CA VAL A 198 26.86 15.56 8.89
C VAL A 198 26.09 16.73 8.27
N ARG A 199 25.54 17.63 9.10
CA ARG A 199 24.79 18.80 8.61
C ARG A 199 25.65 19.82 7.84
N ARG A 200 26.97 19.82 8.05
CA ARG A 200 27.90 20.72 7.34
C ARG A 200 28.19 20.23 5.92
N ILE A 201 27.96 18.94 5.63
CA ILE A 201 28.21 18.36 4.32
C ILE A 201 26.96 18.58 3.43
N PRO A 202 27.06 19.35 2.32
CA PRO A 202 25.89 19.79 1.54
C PRO A 202 25.02 18.67 0.96
N VAL A 203 25.60 17.49 0.71
CA VAL A 203 24.89 16.30 0.23
C VAL A 203 24.22 15.57 1.38
N LEU A 204 24.96 15.25 2.45
CA LEU A 204 24.44 14.46 3.58
C LEU A 204 23.34 15.18 4.36
N ARG A 205 23.36 16.53 4.45
CA ARG A 205 22.28 17.30 5.08
C ARG A 205 20.93 17.16 4.36
N ARG A 206 20.94 16.79 3.07
CA ARG A 206 19.73 16.51 2.29
C ARG A 206 19.25 15.08 2.52
N LEU A 207 20.16 14.18 2.90
CA LEU A 207 19.83 12.79 3.18
C LEU A 207 19.31 12.59 4.61
N TRP A 208 19.80 13.40 5.55
CA TRP A 208 19.38 13.39 6.94
C TRP A 208 19.05 14.80 7.39
N THR A 209 17.76 15.08 7.51
CA THR A 209 17.27 16.42 7.85
C THR A 209 17.57 16.77 9.31
N SER A 210 17.56 18.07 9.62
CA SER A 210 17.74 18.56 11.00
C SER A 210 16.67 18.07 11.96
N GLY A 211 15.47 17.75 11.45
CA GLY A 211 14.36 17.17 12.21
C GLY A 211 14.51 15.67 12.52
N GLY A 212 15.53 15.01 11.94
CA GLY A 212 15.78 13.57 12.12
C GLY A 212 15.12 12.68 11.07
N TYR A 213 14.71 13.25 9.93
CA TYR A 213 14.08 12.50 8.84
C TYR A 213 15.14 12.03 7.87
N ALA A 214 14.98 10.81 7.36
CA ALA A 214 15.74 10.31 6.24
C ALA A 214 15.01 10.68 4.94
N ALA A 215 15.74 11.25 4.00
CA ALA A 215 15.25 11.63 2.68
C ALA A 215 16.28 11.20 1.63
N LEU A 216 15.85 10.91 0.42
CA LEU A 216 16.71 10.70 -0.73
C LEU A 216 16.05 11.47 -1.88
N PRO A 217 16.27 12.80 -1.98
CA PRO A 217 15.40 13.72 -2.73
C PRO A 217 15.60 13.64 -4.25
N VAL A 218 15.56 12.43 -4.80
CA VAL A 218 15.66 12.12 -6.23
C VAL A 218 14.38 12.58 -6.93
N LEU A 219 13.21 12.42 -6.28
CA LEU A 219 11.92 12.84 -6.82
C LEU A 219 11.63 14.33 -6.62
N GLY A 220 12.39 15.02 -5.76
CA GLY A 220 12.10 16.41 -5.40
C GLY A 220 10.87 16.53 -4.51
N SER A 221 10.07 17.58 -4.71
CA SER A 221 8.81 17.79 -3.98
C SER A 221 7.70 16.87 -4.48
N ALA A 222 6.75 16.51 -3.60
CA ALA A 222 5.56 15.79 -4.01
C ALA A 222 4.75 16.60 -5.04
N GLY A 223 4.29 15.94 -6.10
CA GLY A 223 3.66 16.54 -7.27
C GLY A 223 4.63 17.06 -8.34
N SER A 224 5.94 16.80 -8.23
CA SER A 224 6.91 17.25 -9.23
C SER A 224 6.76 16.54 -10.58
N TRP A 225 7.40 17.11 -11.62
CA TRP A 225 7.51 16.46 -12.93
C TRP A 225 8.26 15.12 -12.85
N ARG A 226 9.22 14.96 -11.93
CA ARG A 226 9.96 13.71 -11.73
C ARG A 226 9.06 12.62 -11.17
N GLU A 227 8.20 12.97 -10.20
CA GLU A 227 7.18 12.04 -9.70
C GLU A 227 6.20 11.65 -10.82
N THR A 228 5.85 12.59 -11.70
CA THR A 228 4.98 12.31 -12.85
C THR A 228 5.62 11.33 -13.83
N ILE A 229 6.92 11.48 -14.13
CA ILE A 229 7.66 10.51 -14.96
C ILE A 229 7.69 9.14 -14.28
N LEU A 230 8.04 9.08 -12.99
CA LEU A 230 8.06 7.83 -12.25
C LEU A 230 6.68 7.15 -12.28
N TYR A 231 5.60 7.91 -12.08
CA TYR A 231 4.23 7.41 -12.19
C TYR A 231 3.97 6.74 -13.55
N TRP A 232 4.35 7.38 -14.66
CA TRP A 232 4.18 6.80 -15.99
C TRP A 232 5.00 5.53 -16.20
N LEU A 233 6.26 5.53 -15.78
CA LEU A 233 7.13 4.36 -15.85
C LEU A 233 6.57 3.19 -15.04
N MET A 234 6.13 3.44 -13.80
CA MET A 234 5.54 2.41 -12.96
C MET A 234 4.22 1.88 -13.55
N SER A 235 3.40 2.77 -14.14
CA SER A 235 2.15 2.38 -14.80
C SER A 235 2.42 1.47 -16.00
N ALA A 236 3.40 1.83 -16.84
CA ALA A 236 3.82 1.04 -17.98
C ALA A 236 4.38 -0.33 -17.55
N ALA A 237 5.26 -0.36 -16.54
CA ALA A 237 5.82 -1.59 -16.00
C ALA A 237 4.74 -2.51 -15.40
N THR A 238 3.80 -1.96 -14.62
CA THR A 238 2.68 -2.72 -14.05
C THR A 238 1.82 -3.32 -15.16
N THR A 239 1.54 -2.55 -16.21
CA THR A 239 0.75 -2.99 -17.37
C THR A 239 1.48 -4.11 -18.11
N ALA A 240 2.77 -3.94 -18.39
CA ALA A 240 3.58 -4.94 -19.08
C ALA A 240 3.69 -6.26 -18.30
N LEU A 241 3.94 -6.19 -16.99
CA LEU A 241 4.01 -7.37 -16.12
C LEU A 241 2.65 -8.10 -16.04
N THR A 242 1.55 -7.34 -15.94
CA THR A 242 0.20 -7.92 -15.91
C THR A 242 -0.16 -8.56 -17.24
N ALA A 243 0.18 -7.92 -18.36
CA ALA A 243 -0.03 -8.48 -19.69
C ALA A 243 0.79 -9.75 -19.91
N ALA A 244 2.07 -9.76 -19.50
CA ALA A 244 2.93 -10.93 -19.57
C ALA A 244 2.37 -12.10 -18.76
N LEU A 245 1.87 -11.83 -17.53
CA LEU A 245 1.19 -12.82 -16.69
C LEU A 245 -0.06 -13.40 -17.38
N LEU A 246 -0.90 -12.55 -17.97
CA LEU A 246 -2.11 -13.02 -18.68
C LEU A 246 -1.76 -13.87 -19.89
N VAL A 247 -0.73 -13.48 -20.65
CA VAL A 247 -0.27 -14.25 -21.81
C VAL A 247 0.26 -15.62 -21.39
N SER A 248 1.07 -15.71 -20.33
CA SER A 248 1.63 -16.99 -19.89
C SER A 248 0.58 -17.98 -19.38
N GLU A 249 -0.54 -17.48 -18.83
CA GLU A 249 -1.62 -18.31 -18.30
C GLU A 249 -2.64 -18.71 -19.37
N LEU A 250 -2.93 -17.83 -20.34
CA LEU A 250 -3.94 -18.08 -21.38
C LEU A 250 -3.39 -18.77 -22.62
N LEU A 251 -2.09 -18.67 -22.87
CA LEU A 251 -1.41 -19.30 -24.01
C LEU A 251 -0.26 -20.18 -23.49
N PRO A 252 -0.57 -21.28 -22.77
CA PRO A 252 0.47 -22.23 -22.37
C PRO A 252 1.14 -22.79 -23.64
N ALA A 253 2.47 -22.73 -23.67
CA ALA A 253 3.30 -23.23 -24.75
C ALA A 253 3.18 -24.75 -24.93
#